data_AF-A0A7J4QLE0-F1
#
_entry.id   AF-A0A7J4QLE0-F1
#
_cell.length_a   1.000
_cell.length_b   1.000
_cell.length_c   1.000
_cell.angle_alpha   90.00
_cell.angle_beta   90.00
_cell.angle_gamma   90.00
#
_symmetry.space_group_name_H-M   'P 1'
#
loop_
_entity.id
_entity.type
_entity.pdbx_description
1 polymer ?
#
loop_
_entity_poly.entity_id
_entity_poly.type
_entity_poly.pdbx_seq_one_letter_code
_entity_poly.pdbx_strand_id
1 'polypeptide(L)'
;MGASTGIGGLIVGMAMLAVFVIFVGTLDARLATHLSVTEPGDPPPQVSFVDANVDLSGLANISITTAGSGYQVGDEVLDGTTVVGTVTEVDGSGGLLDLSVAMEGNRDFTSSPTLTISSVGGSSGAVSAVLGSVVHTNVTNVGSTVLSLDDVWAFLDGENVEHLPDLVVAEPIGTNLYSGETMWVMWLEGSSTSWERLALSVGPTTVVTELI
;
A
#
# COMPACT_ATOMS: atom_id res chain seq x y z
N MET A 1 -86.48 -20.28 -15.65
CA MET A 1 -85.33 -20.17 -14.73
C MET A 1 -84.06 -20.26 -15.57
N GLY A 2 -83.20 -19.24 -15.60
CA GLY A 2 -81.99 -19.32 -16.44
C GLY A 2 -81.09 -18.07 -16.51
N ALA A 3 -81.57 -16.89 -16.08
CA ALA A 3 -80.79 -15.65 -16.18
C ALA A 3 -79.93 -15.30 -14.94
N SER A 4 -80.07 -16.02 -13.82
CA SER A 4 -79.45 -15.64 -12.54
C SER A 4 -78.01 -16.14 -12.35
N THR A 5 -77.65 -17.28 -12.96
CA THR A 5 -76.29 -17.86 -12.88
C THR A 5 -75.25 -17.11 -13.72
N GLY A 6 -75.66 -16.44 -14.81
CA GLY A 6 -74.75 -15.69 -15.68
C GLY A 6 -74.27 -14.36 -15.09
N ILE A 7 -75.14 -13.65 -14.36
CA ILE A 7 -74.81 -12.37 -13.72
C ILE A 7 -73.92 -12.60 -12.50
N GLY A 8 -74.17 -13.65 -11.71
CA GLY A 8 -73.32 -14.02 -10.57
C GLY A 8 -71.89 -14.40 -10.98
N GLY A 9 -71.72 -15.14 -12.08
CA GLY A 9 -70.39 -15.49 -12.61
C GLY A 9 -69.59 -14.28 -13.09
N LEU A 10 -70.26 -13.28 -13.65
CA LEU A 10 -69.64 -12.03 -14.13
C LEU A 10 -69.21 -11.12 -12.96
N ILE A 11 -70.03 -11.04 -11.91
CA ILE A 11 -69.71 -10.31 -10.67
C ILE A 11 -68.51 -10.96 -9.97
N VAL A 12 -68.48 -12.29 -9.86
CA VAL A 12 -67.35 -13.02 -9.28
C VAL A 12 -66.08 -12.88 -10.14
N GLY A 13 -66.22 -12.90 -11.47
CA GLY A 13 -65.10 -12.66 -12.39
C GLY A 13 -64.49 -11.26 -12.28
N MET A 14 -65.33 -10.22 -12.18
CA MET A 14 -64.87 -8.84 -11.96
C MET A 14 -64.23 -8.64 -10.58
N ALA A 15 -64.75 -9.29 -9.54
CA ALA A 15 -64.16 -9.25 -8.21
C ALA A 15 -62.80 -9.96 -8.15
N MET A 16 -62.67 -11.13 -8.80
CA MET A 16 -61.39 -11.84 -8.91
C MET A 16 -60.35 -11.05 -9.72
N LEU A 17 -60.77 -10.34 -10.77
CA LEU A 17 -59.89 -9.45 -11.53
C LEU A 17 -59.38 -8.29 -10.65
N ALA A 18 -60.25 -7.68 -9.84
CA ALA A 18 -59.85 -6.61 -8.92
C ALA A 18 -58.83 -7.09 -7.88
N VAL A 19 -59.02 -8.29 -7.32
CA VAL A 19 -58.06 -8.90 -6.38
C VAL A 19 -56.73 -9.21 -7.07
N PHE A 20 -56.77 -9.70 -8.31
CA PHE A 20 -55.56 -9.97 -9.08
C PHE A 20 -54.79 -8.67 -9.39
N VAL A 21 -55.48 -7.58 -9.72
CA VAL A 21 -54.84 -6.26 -9.94
C VAL A 21 -54.19 -5.74 -8.66
N ILE A 22 -54.86 -5.88 -7.51
CA ILE A 22 -54.28 -5.48 -6.21
C ILE A 22 -53.08 -6.37 -5.86
N PHE A 23 -53.16 -7.69 -6.12
CA PHE A 23 -52.06 -8.62 -5.90
C PHE A 23 -50.84 -8.29 -6.78
N VAL A 24 -51.03 -8.03 -8.08
CA VAL A 24 -49.95 -7.64 -8.99
C VAL A 24 -49.34 -6.31 -8.55
N GLY A 25 -50.15 -5.32 -8.18
CA GLY A 25 -49.64 -4.04 -7.66
C GLY A 25 -48.83 -4.18 -6.36
N THR A 26 -49.21 -5.11 -5.47
CA THR A 26 -48.44 -5.39 -4.24
C THR A 26 -47.17 -6.19 -4.51
N LEU A 27 -47.15 -7.09 -5.50
CA LEU A 27 -45.93 -7.75 -5.96
C LEU A 27 -44.96 -6.74 -6.58
N ASP A 28 -45.44 -5.79 -7.39
CA ASP A 28 -44.62 -4.75 -8.01
C ASP A 28 -44.03 -3.81 -6.94
N ALA A 29 -44.84 -3.42 -5.95
CA ALA A 29 -44.36 -2.64 -4.80
C ALA A 29 -43.32 -3.40 -3.96
N ARG A 30 -43.50 -4.71 -3.75
CA ARG A 30 -42.52 -5.55 -3.04
C ARG A 30 -41.25 -5.75 -3.85
N LEU A 31 -41.34 -5.99 -5.16
CA LEU A 31 -40.18 -6.09 -6.06
C LEU A 31 -39.40 -4.78 -6.10
N ALA A 32 -40.08 -3.63 -6.20
CA ALA A 32 -39.45 -2.31 -6.16
C ALA A 32 -38.72 -2.06 -4.82
N THR A 33 -39.30 -2.50 -3.70
CA THR A 33 -38.69 -2.35 -2.37
C THR A 33 -37.52 -3.33 -2.16
N HIS A 34 -37.59 -4.53 -2.73
CA HIS A 34 -36.51 -5.52 -2.68
C HIS A 34 -35.33 -5.17 -3.60
N LEU A 35 -35.60 -4.50 -4.74
CA LEU A 35 -34.55 -4.03 -5.64
C LEU A 35 -33.90 -2.71 -5.16
N SER A 36 -34.57 -1.96 -4.27
CA SER A 36 -34.02 -0.74 -3.67
C SER A 36 -33.20 -0.98 -2.40
N VAL A 37 -33.01 -2.24 -1.98
CA VAL A 37 -31.95 -2.58 -1.02
C VAL A 37 -30.66 -2.59 -1.82
N THR A 38 -30.10 -1.39 -2.01
CA THR A 38 -28.75 -1.18 -2.49
C THR A 38 -27.83 -2.16 -1.77
N GLU A 39 -27.14 -3.00 -2.53
CA GLU A 39 -26.02 -3.80 -2.04
C GLU A 39 -25.12 -2.82 -1.26
N PRO A 40 -24.92 -2.99 0.06
CA PRO A 40 -23.99 -2.13 0.77
C PRO A 40 -22.66 -2.35 0.07
N GLY A 41 -22.18 -1.31 -0.63
CA GLY A 41 -20.87 -1.36 -1.28
C GLY A 41 -19.83 -1.79 -0.27
N ASP A 42 -18.77 -2.44 -0.75
CA ASP A 42 -17.69 -2.91 0.13
C ASP A 42 -17.28 -1.79 1.10
N PRO A 43 -17.08 -2.11 2.39
CA PRO A 43 -16.74 -1.09 3.36
C PRO A 43 -15.47 -0.38 2.91
N PRO A 44 -15.38 0.96 3.11
CA PRO A 44 -14.23 1.70 2.66
C PRO A 44 -12.96 1.15 3.32
N PRO A 45 -11.82 1.20 2.61
CA PRO A 45 -10.55 0.79 3.17
C PRO A 45 -10.24 1.60 4.44
N GLN A 46 -9.65 0.96 5.46
CA GLN A 46 -9.25 1.62 6.70
C GLN A 46 -7.82 1.25 7.06
N VAL A 47 -6.99 2.27 7.22
CA VAL A 47 -5.58 2.14 7.56
C VAL A 47 -5.27 3.02 8.76
N SER A 48 -4.27 2.64 9.54
CA SER A 48 -3.76 3.45 10.65
C SER A 48 -2.24 3.40 10.69
N PHE A 49 -1.63 4.53 11.03
CA PHE A 49 -0.21 4.59 11.38
C PHE A 49 -0.03 4.14 12.83
N VAL A 50 0.96 3.28 13.06
CA VAL A 50 1.39 2.87 14.41
C VAL A 50 2.42 3.87 14.93
N ASP A 51 3.33 4.26 14.04
CA ASP A 51 4.43 5.21 14.26
C ASP A 51 4.79 5.84 12.91
N ALA A 52 5.36 7.05 12.92
CA ALA A 52 5.87 7.69 11.73
C ALA A 52 6.93 8.71 12.13
N ASN A 53 8.17 8.48 11.71
CA ASN A 53 9.31 9.31 12.11
C ASN A 53 10.11 9.74 10.87
N VAL A 54 10.91 10.79 11.05
CA VAL A 54 11.81 11.29 10.00
C VAL A 54 13.25 11.45 10.52
N ASP A 55 14.17 10.75 9.87
CA ASP A 55 15.60 10.89 10.11
C ASP A 55 16.18 11.86 9.08
N LEU A 56 16.73 13.01 9.51
CA LEU A 56 17.27 14.03 8.59
C LEU A 56 18.61 13.65 7.98
N SER A 57 19.33 12.72 8.61
CA SER A 57 20.62 12.21 8.15
C SER A 57 20.58 10.68 7.99
N GLY A 58 19.46 10.15 7.50
CA GLY A 58 19.34 8.74 7.13
C GLY A 58 20.12 8.41 5.86
N LEU A 59 20.36 7.12 5.62
CA LEU A 59 20.96 6.63 4.38
C LEU A 59 19.90 6.64 3.29
N ALA A 60 19.93 7.65 2.41
CA ALA A 60 18.97 7.79 1.31
C ALA A 60 19.38 6.98 0.08
N ASN A 61 20.68 6.82 -0.17
CA ASN A 61 21.19 6.02 -1.28
C ASN A 61 22.62 5.52 -1.01
N ILE A 62 23.04 4.49 -1.73
CA ILE A 62 24.42 4.00 -1.76
C ILE A 62 24.97 4.22 -3.16
N SER A 63 25.90 5.16 -3.30
CA SER A 63 26.53 5.46 -4.60
C SER A 63 27.73 4.56 -4.83
N ILE A 64 27.77 3.88 -5.98
CA ILE A 64 28.97 3.19 -6.47
C ILE A 64 29.99 4.23 -6.89
N THR A 65 31.17 4.21 -6.28
CA THR A 65 32.31 5.05 -6.69
C THR A 65 33.27 4.30 -7.61
N THR A 66 33.38 2.98 -7.40
CA THR A 66 34.16 2.08 -8.26
C THR A 66 33.43 0.75 -8.35
N ALA A 67 33.15 0.26 -9.57
CA ALA A 67 32.40 -0.98 -9.77
C ALA A 67 33.15 -2.23 -9.26
N GLY A 68 34.49 -2.24 -9.37
CA GLY A 68 35.29 -3.42 -9.01
C GLY A 68 34.98 -4.65 -9.87
N SER A 69 35.20 -5.85 -9.33
CA SER A 69 34.87 -7.13 -9.98
C SER A 69 34.74 -8.25 -8.96
N GLY A 70 34.07 -9.36 -9.31
CA GLY A 70 33.94 -10.55 -8.48
C GLY A 70 32.85 -10.49 -7.39
N TYR A 71 32.04 -9.42 -7.38
CA TYR A 71 30.86 -9.31 -6.51
C TYR A 71 29.69 -10.14 -7.02
N GLN A 72 28.76 -10.47 -6.13
CA GLN A 72 27.55 -11.23 -6.43
C GLN A 72 26.30 -10.51 -5.93
N VAL A 73 25.17 -10.76 -6.60
CA VAL A 73 23.86 -10.32 -6.08
C VAL A 73 23.62 -10.97 -4.72
N GLY A 74 23.22 -10.16 -3.75
CA GLY A 74 23.06 -10.56 -2.36
C GLY A 74 24.31 -10.35 -1.49
N ASP A 75 25.44 -9.90 -2.03
CA ASP A 75 26.54 -9.39 -1.19
C ASP A 75 26.03 -8.20 -0.36
N GLU A 76 26.36 -8.16 0.93
CA GLU A 76 25.86 -7.15 1.85
C GLU A 76 26.75 -5.90 1.82
N VAL A 77 26.14 -4.73 1.98
CA VAL A 77 26.82 -3.47 2.25
C VAL A 77 26.77 -3.22 3.74
N LEU A 78 27.93 -3.04 4.35
CA LEU A 78 28.10 -2.93 5.79
C LEU A 78 28.60 -1.53 6.17
N ASP A 79 28.02 -0.95 7.21
CA ASP A 79 28.67 0.08 8.04
C ASP A 79 29.21 -0.61 9.30
N GLY A 80 30.52 -0.88 9.31
CA GLY A 80 31.15 -1.73 10.33
C GLY A 80 30.66 -3.18 10.23
N THR A 81 29.77 -3.58 11.13
CA THR A 81 29.16 -4.93 11.17
C THR A 81 27.67 -4.92 10.89
N THR A 82 27.07 -3.76 10.68
CA THR A 82 25.63 -3.61 10.45
C THR A 82 25.37 -3.59 8.96
N VAL A 83 24.47 -4.46 8.48
CA VAL A 83 23.98 -4.42 7.11
C VAL A 83 23.15 -3.16 6.91
N VAL A 84 23.53 -2.35 5.93
CA VAL A 84 22.83 -1.10 5.56
C VAL A 84 22.36 -1.10 4.10
N GLY A 85 22.69 -2.15 3.35
CA GLY A 85 22.27 -2.31 1.97
C GLY A 85 22.67 -3.65 1.39
N THR A 86 22.26 -3.91 0.15
CA THR A 86 22.58 -5.15 -0.55
C THR A 86 22.88 -4.88 -2.02
N VAL A 87 23.75 -5.68 -2.62
CA VAL A 87 24.00 -5.64 -4.06
C VAL A 87 22.82 -6.29 -4.80
N THR A 88 22.16 -5.52 -5.65
CA THR A 88 20.98 -5.95 -6.42
C THR A 88 21.33 -6.34 -7.84
N GLU A 89 22.36 -5.73 -8.43
CA GLU A 89 22.78 -6.02 -9.81
C GLU A 89 24.31 -5.97 -9.97
N VAL A 90 24.83 -6.92 -10.76
CA VAL A 90 26.25 -6.99 -11.15
C VAL A 90 26.40 -7.31 -12.63
N ASP A 91 27.52 -6.90 -13.22
CA ASP A 91 27.86 -7.21 -14.62
C ASP A 91 28.40 -8.65 -14.80
N GLY A 92 28.74 -9.01 -16.04
CA GLY A 92 29.26 -10.35 -16.37
C GLY A 92 30.62 -10.72 -15.76
N SER A 93 31.32 -9.76 -15.17
CA SER A 93 32.56 -9.94 -14.41
C SER A 93 32.37 -9.79 -12.89
N GLY A 94 31.13 -9.54 -12.44
CA GLY A 94 30.82 -9.24 -11.05
C GLY A 94 31.17 -7.80 -10.64
N GLY A 95 31.22 -6.86 -11.59
CA GLY A 95 31.30 -5.43 -11.28
C GLY A 95 29.95 -4.91 -10.79
N LEU A 96 29.94 -4.07 -9.76
CA LEU A 96 28.72 -3.51 -9.18
C LEU A 96 27.98 -2.64 -10.20
N LEU A 97 26.68 -2.88 -10.38
CA LEU A 97 25.80 -2.07 -11.22
C LEU A 97 24.75 -1.34 -10.38
N ASP A 98 24.18 -2.02 -9.38
CA ASP A 98 23.14 -1.45 -8.55
C ASP A 98 23.17 -2.00 -7.12
N LEU A 99 22.74 -1.18 -6.17
CA LEU A 99 22.62 -1.51 -4.75
C LEU A 99 21.34 -0.91 -4.17
N SER A 100 20.73 -1.63 -3.25
CA SER A 100 19.60 -1.16 -2.46
C SER A 100 20.02 -0.77 -1.04
N VAL A 101 19.30 0.19 -0.46
CA VAL A 101 19.40 0.50 0.98
C VAL A 101 18.53 -0.49 1.75
N ALA A 102 19.07 -1.03 2.85
CA ALA A 102 18.34 -1.91 3.75
C ALA A 102 17.60 -1.10 4.82
N MET A 103 16.35 -1.46 5.11
CA MET A 103 15.54 -0.79 6.12
C MET A 103 16.10 -0.97 7.53
N GLU A 104 16.40 -2.21 7.94
CA GLU A 104 16.82 -2.55 9.31
C GLU A 104 18.14 -1.88 9.76
N GLY A 105 18.98 -1.52 8.79
CA GLY A 105 20.26 -0.86 9.04
C GLY A 105 20.21 0.66 9.04
N ASN A 106 19.11 1.25 8.54
CA ASN A 106 18.98 2.68 8.40
C ASN A 106 18.75 3.35 9.76
N ARG A 107 19.33 4.54 9.93
CA ARG A 107 19.35 5.29 11.18
C ARG A 107 19.75 6.73 10.92
N ASP A 108 19.41 7.62 11.83
CA ASP A 108 19.93 8.99 11.81
C ASP A 108 21.45 9.03 12.07
N PHE A 109 22.24 9.19 11.01
CA PHE A 109 23.70 9.19 11.09
C PHE A 109 24.22 10.55 11.58
N THR A 110 24.92 10.55 12.71
CA THR A 110 25.59 11.76 13.25
C THR A 110 26.84 12.18 12.44
N SER A 111 27.33 11.30 11.57
CA SER A 111 28.44 11.56 10.65
C SER A 111 28.37 10.59 9.48
N SER A 112 28.98 10.94 8.33
CA SER A 112 28.97 10.08 7.14
C SER A 112 29.52 8.68 7.46
N PRO A 113 28.74 7.61 7.28
CA PRO A 113 29.20 6.25 7.56
C PRO A 113 30.26 5.81 6.55
N THR A 114 31.06 4.82 6.96
CA THR A 114 32.08 4.22 6.08
C THR A 114 31.58 2.88 5.60
N LEU A 115 31.22 2.82 4.32
CA LEU A 115 30.60 1.63 3.73
C LEU A 115 31.65 0.66 3.20
N THR A 116 31.41 -0.62 3.42
CA THR A 116 32.21 -1.74 2.90
C THR A 116 31.30 -2.83 2.34
N ILE A 117 31.81 -3.67 1.46
CA ILE A 117 31.01 -4.75 0.83
C ILE A 117 31.52 -6.09 1.35
N SER A 118 30.62 -6.93 1.85
CA SER A 118 30.90 -8.21 2.50
C SER A 118 31.19 -9.35 1.50
N SER A 119 32.05 -9.12 0.51
CA SER A 119 32.32 -10.13 -0.51
C SER A 119 33.63 -10.88 -0.27
N VAL A 120 33.61 -12.21 -0.44
CA VAL A 120 34.81 -13.06 -0.38
C VAL A 120 35.56 -13.07 -1.72
N GLY A 121 34.86 -12.81 -2.83
CA GLY A 121 35.41 -12.79 -4.19
C GLY A 121 35.58 -11.38 -4.78
N GLY A 122 34.87 -10.41 -4.24
CA GLY A 122 34.90 -9.02 -4.69
C GLY A 122 36.25 -8.34 -4.46
N SER A 123 36.68 -7.55 -5.44
CA SER A 123 37.91 -6.76 -5.33
C SER A 123 37.76 -5.38 -5.98
N SER A 124 38.43 -4.39 -5.37
CA SER A 124 38.51 -3.00 -5.86
C SER A 124 37.18 -2.26 -6.03
N GLY A 125 36.05 -2.84 -5.59
CA GLY A 125 34.77 -2.15 -5.54
C GLY A 125 34.74 -1.18 -4.36
N ALA A 126 34.16 -0.02 -4.58
CA ALA A 126 34.03 1.02 -3.57
C ALA A 126 32.67 1.70 -3.71
N VAL A 127 32.07 1.99 -2.56
CA VAL A 127 30.77 2.61 -2.41
C VAL A 127 30.86 3.76 -1.41
N SER A 128 29.92 4.69 -1.50
CA SER A 128 29.81 5.83 -0.59
C SER A 128 28.37 6.04 -0.18
N ALA A 129 28.17 6.48 1.06
CA ALA A 129 26.86 6.80 1.57
C ALA A 129 26.37 8.14 1.04
N VAL A 130 25.12 8.19 0.60
CA VAL A 130 24.40 9.43 0.30
C VAL A 130 23.37 9.60 1.41
N LEU A 131 23.59 10.60 2.25
CA LEU A 131 22.68 10.92 3.34
C LEU A 131 21.58 11.86 2.88
N GLY A 132 20.42 11.74 3.49
CA GLY A 132 19.27 12.60 3.27
C GLY A 132 18.15 12.27 4.25
N SER A 133 16.98 12.80 3.98
CA SER A 133 15.81 12.54 4.80
C SER A 133 15.26 11.15 4.52
N VAL A 134 15.04 10.39 5.58
CA VAL A 134 14.42 9.07 5.51
C VAL A 134 13.18 9.09 6.38
N VAL A 135 12.03 8.85 5.77
CA VAL A 135 10.75 8.72 6.49
C VAL A 135 10.46 7.25 6.66
N HIS A 136 10.23 6.79 7.89
CA HIS A 136 9.80 5.42 8.15
C HIS A 136 8.52 5.36 8.98
N THR A 137 7.67 4.39 8.69
CA THR A 137 6.37 4.24 9.35
C THR A 137 5.87 2.80 9.29
N ASN A 138 5.21 2.33 10.35
CA ASN A 138 4.41 1.11 10.28
C ASN A 138 2.93 1.44 10.03
N VAL A 139 2.35 0.78 9.04
CA VAL A 139 0.98 0.99 8.58
C VAL A 139 0.20 -0.29 8.76
N THR A 140 -0.90 -0.23 9.49
CA THR A 140 -1.78 -1.37 9.74
C THR A 140 -3.08 -1.22 8.96
N ASN A 141 -3.51 -2.28 8.28
CA ASN A 141 -4.89 -2.36 7.76
C ASN A 141 -5.82 -2.74 8.91
N VAL A 142 -6.56 -1.76 9.42
CA VAL A 142 -7.54 -1.96 10.50
C VAL A 142 -8.96 -2.22 9.97
N GLY A 143 -9.13 -2.13 8.65
CA GLY A 143 -10.39 -2.40 7.96
C GLY A 143 -10.63 -3.88 7.74
N SER A 144 -11.82 -4.21 7.22
CA SER A 144 -12.19 -5.59 6.87
C SER A 144 -11.93 -5.95 5.41
N THR A 145 -11.51 -4.99 4.58
CA THR A 145 -11.19 -5.19 3.16
C THR A 145 -9.71 -5.45 2.97
N VAL A 146 -9.38 -6.26 1.96
CA VAL A 146 -7.99 -6.42 1.52
C VAL A 146 -7.59 -5.19 0.72
N LEU A 147 -6.43 -4.61 1.03
CA LEU A 147 -5.91 -3.45 0.32
C LEU A 147 -4.88 -3.92 -0.70
N SER A 148 -5.10 -3.60 -1.97
CA SER A 148 -4.04 -3.71 -2.97
C SER A 148 -3.06 -2.56 -2.76
N LEU A 149 -1.78 -2.87 -2.59
CA LEU A 149 -0.72 -1.87 -2.46
C LEU A 149 -0.62 -1.02 -3.74
N ASP A 150 -1.00 -1.59 -4.89
CA ASP A 150 -1.06 -0.89 -6.17
C ASP A 150 -2.14 0.22 -6.22
N ASP A 151 -3.05 0.27 -5.26
CA ASP A 151 -4.08 1.31 -5.16
C ASP A 151 -3.73 2.36 -4.09
N VAL A 152 -2.57 2.22 -3.43
CA VAL A 152 -2.14 3.11 -2.34
C VAL A 152 -1.15 4.15 -2.85
N TRP A 153 -1.43 5.40 -2.52
CA TRP A 153 -0.55 6.54 -2.80
C TRP A 153 -0.09 7.16 -1.49
N ALA A 154 1.18 7.51 -1.43
CA ALA A 154 1.80 8.15 -0.29
C ALA A 154 2.18 9.60 -0.63
N PHE A 155 2.08 10.48 0.37
CA PHE A 155 2.30 11.92 0.21
C PHE A 155 3.15 12.47 1.36
N LEU A 156 4.19 13.24 1.05
CA LEU A 156 4.88 14.08 2.03
C LEU A 156 4.43 15.53 1.88
N ASP A 157 3.96 16.12 2.99
CA ASP A 157 3.43 17.49 3.11
C ASP A 157 2.36 17.90 2.08
N GLY A 158 1.79 16.94 1.36
CA GLY A 158 0.75 17.16 0.35
C GLY A 158 1.27 17.51 -1.05
N GLU A 159 2.58 17.49 -1.29
CA GLU A 159 3.18 17.80 -2.59
C GLU A 159 3.95 16.61 -3.20
N ASN A 160 4.76 15.90 -2.40
CA ASN A 160 5.60 14.81 -2.88
C ASN A 160 4.80 13.51 -2.93
N VAL A 161 4.35 13.11 -4.11
CA VAL A 161 3.47 11.95 -4.30
C VAL A 161 4.25 10.77 -4.84
N GLU A 162 4.13 9.63 -4.18
CA GLU A 162 4.75 8.38 -4.63
C GLU A 162 3.79 7.21 -4.51
N HIS A 163 3.96 6.24 -5.39
CA HIS A 163 3.20 5.02 -5.37
C HIS A 163 3.79 4.11 -4.30
N LEU A 164 2.96 3.53 -3.44
CA LEU A 164 3.47 2.77 -2.29
C LEU A 164 4.42 1.60 -2.68
N PRO A 165 4.19 0.84 -3.76
CA PRO A 165 5.10 -0.21 -4.22
C PRO A 165 6.48 0.28 -4.69
N ASP A 166 6.60 1.56 -5.06
CA ASP A 166 7.88 2.14 -5.48
C ASP A 166 8.76 2.55 -4.29
N LEU A 167 8.15 2.66 -3.10
CA LEU A 167 8.86 2.86 -1.84
C LEU A 167 9.54 1.57 -1.36
N VAL A 168 10.47 1.72 -0.41
CA VAL A 168 11.04 0.54 0.24
C VAL A 168 10.03 0.02 1.26
N VAL A 169 9.40 -1.11 0.94
CA VAL A 169 8.38 -1.74 1.78
C VAL A 169 8.89 -3.09 2.27
N ALA A 170 8.77 -3.33 3.57
CA ALA A 170 9.02 -4.63 4.18
C ALA A 170 7.75 -5.15 4.85
N GLU A 171 7.37 -6.36 4.47
CA GLU A 171 6.17 -7.07 4.93
C GLU A 171 4.84 -6.31 4.64
N PRO A 172 3.72 -7.01 4.37
CA PRO A 172 3.64 -8.42 4.07
C PRO A 172 4.25 -8.73 2.69
N ILE A 173 4.68 -9.98 2.52
CA ILE A 173 5.24 -10.47 1.26
C ILE A 173 4.12 -10.49 0.20
N GLY A 174 4.09 -9.51 -0.70
CA GLY A 174 3.17 -9.48 -1.84
C GLY A 174 2.68 -8.08 -2.20
N THR A 175 1.60 -8.02 -2.99
CA THR A 175 0.98 -6.77 -3.45
C THR A 175 -0.30 -6.42 -2.66
N ASN A 176 -0.58 -7.11 -1.55
CA ASN A 176 -1.80 -6.93 -0.78
C ASN A 176 -1.51 -6.85 0.72
N LEU A 177 -2.23 -5.98 1.42
CA LEU A 177 -2.25 -5.85 2.88
C LEU A 177 -3.59 -6.36 3.43
N TYR A 178 -3.58 -7.49 4.13
CA TYR A 178 -4.79 -8.09 4.67
C TYR A 178 -5.22 -7.43 5.99
N SER A 179 -6.49 -7.64 6.36
CA SER A 179 -7.04 -7.12 7.61
C SER A 179 -6.24 -7.58 8.82
N GLY A 180 -5.81 -6.63 9.65
CA GLY A 180 -4.98 -6.84 10.84
C GLY A 180 -3.49 -6.91 10.57
N GLU A 181 -3.05 -6.95 9.32
CA GLU A 181 -1.63 -6.94 8.99
C GLU A 181 -1.02 -5.55 9.08
N THR A 182 0.28 -5.53 9.40
CA THR A 182 1.09 -4.32 9.46
C THR A 182 2.22 -4.44 8.45
N MET A 183 2.45 -3.38 7.70
CA MET A 183 3.58 -3.22 6.80
C MET A 183 4.51 -2.14 7.30
N TRP A 184 5.81 -2.31 7.06
CA TRP A 184 6.79 -1.27 7.28
C TRP A 184 7.10 -0.56 5.96
N VAL A 185 7.07 0.77 5.97
CA VAL A 185 7.33 1.61 4.80
C VAL A 185 8.49 2.53 5.10
N MET A 186 9.42 2.64 4.17
CA MET A 186 10.56 3.55 4.20
C MET A 186 10.62 4.34 2.89
N TRP A 187 10.60 5.66 3.03
CA TRP A 187 10.75 6.62 1.95
C TRP A 187 12.13 7.23 2.01
N LEU A 188 12.88 7.11 0.91
CA LEU A 188 14.26 7.58 0.81
C LEU A 188 14.31 8.87 0.00
N GLU A 189 14.63 9.98 0.65
CA GLU A 189 14.80 11.27 0.00
C GLU A 189 16.27 11.70 0.04
N GLY A 190 16.87 11.94 -1.13
CA GLY A 190 18.25 12.43 -1.23
C GLY A 190 18.44 13.89 -0.76
N SER A 191 17.35 14.55 -0.33
CA SER A 191 17.35 15.91 0.21
C SER A 191 17.27 15.87 1.74
N SER A 192 17.88 16.83 2.43
CA SER A 192 17.80 16.98 3.90
C SER A 192 16.54 17.75 4.33
N THR A 193 15.41 17.46 3.70
CA THR A 193 14.15 18.18 3.93
C THR A 193 13.50 17.69 5.22
N SER A 194 13.14 18.61 6.11
CA SER A 194 12.40 18.29 7.33
C SER A 194 10.92 18.19 7.01
N TRP A 195 10.48 17.02 6.55
CA TRP A 195 9.07 16.72 6.31
C TRP A 195 8.28 16.74 7.62
N GLU A 196 7.07 17.29 7.60
CA GLU A 196 6.24 17.41 8.80
C GLU A 196 5.09 16.39 8.81
N ARG A 197 4.58 16.03 7.64
CA ARG A 197 3.38 15.18 7.51
C ARG A 197 3.55 14.10 6.47
N LEU A 198 3.10 12.91 6.83
CA LEU A 198 2.91 11.79 5.91
C LEU A 198 1.42 11.51 5.76
N ALA A 199 0.96 11.34 4.53
CA ALA A 199 -0.39 10.90 4.24
C ALA A 199 -0.40 9.67 3.34
N LEU A 200 -1.41 8.81 3.54
CA LEU A 200 -1.71 7.67 2.67
C LEU A 200 -3.13 7.81 2.14
N SER A 201 -3.31 7.58 0.85
CA SER A 201 -4.60 7.60 0.19
C SER A 201 -4.86 6.28 -0.51
N VAL A 202 -6.03 5.70 -0.27
CA VAL A 202 -6.51 4.46 -0.91
C VAL A 202 -7.99 4.60 -1.22
N GLY A 203 -8.33 4.65 -2.51
CA GLY A 203 -9.68 4.96 -2.96
C GLY A 203 -10.22 6.28 -2.33
N PRO A 204 -11.38 6.25 -1.64
CA PRO A 204 -11.95 7.43 -0.99
C PRO A 204 -11.35 7.74 0.39
N THR A 205 -10.49 6.87 0.93
CA THR A 205 -9.91 7.04 2.27
C THR A 205 -8.56 7.72 2.17
N THR A 206 -8.38 8.79 2.95
CA THR A 206 -7.08 9.42 3.16
C THR A 206 -6.82 9.54 4.65
N VAL A 207 -5.64 9.10 5.09
CA VAL A 207 -5.17 9.23 6.47
C VAL A 207 -3.90 10.05 6.49
N VAL A 208 -3.71 10.80 7.57
CA VAL A 208 -2.56 11.70 7.75
C VAL A 208 -2.00 11.51 9.15
N THR A 209 -0.68 11.55 9.26
CA THR A 209 0.04 11.59 10.53
C THR A 209 1.11 12.68 10.51
N GLU A 210 1.42 13.22 11.68
CA GLU A 210 2.60 14.06 11.88
C GLU A 210 3.83 13.15 12.00
N LEU A 211 4.95 13.63 11.47
CA LEU A 211 6.26 13.00 11.59
C LEU A 211 6.96 13.53 12.84
N ILE A 212 7.62 12.63 13.56
CA ILE A 212 8.36 12.91 14.80
C ILE A 212 9.87 12.74 14.57
#